data_AF-A0A3C0I925-F1
#
_entry.id   AF-A0A3C0I925-F1
#
_cell.length_a   1.000
_cell.length_b   1.000
_cell.length_c   1.000
_cell.angle_alpha   90.00
_cell.angle_beta   90.00
_cell.angle_gamma   90.00
#
_symmetry.space_group_name_H-M   'P 1'
#
loop_
_entity.id
_entity.type
_entity.pdbx_description
1 polymer ?
#
loop_
_entity_poly.entity_id
_entity_poly.type
_entity_poly.pdbx_seq_one_letter_code
_entity_poly.pdbx_strand_id
1 'polypeptide(L)'
;MSENKYRQKGSGENRLSSEKRGFSVTEFFENFAGVEAMLDKGLPTRFIPYLLFLAFLGLIYIGNAHFAERTIRELNRSETEADNLKADYTTIKVQLLFAGKQTEISAKAQEVGLVENNGKTYRIILKKNE
;
A
#
# COMPACT_ATOMS: atom_id res chain seq x y z
N MET A 1 4.95 -19.29 -33.43
CA MET A 1 5.52 -18.44 -32.36
C MET A 1 4.51 -17.35 -32.07
N SER A 2 3.79 -17.44 -30.95
CA SER A 2 2.77 -16.47 -30.55
C SER A 2 3.43 -15.32 -29.77
N GLU A 3 3.35 -14.12 -30.33
CA GLU A 3 3.84 -12.89 -29.72
C GLU A 3 3.10 -12.56 -28.42
N ASN A 4 3.87 -12.19 -27.40
CA ASN A 4 3.43 -11.97 -26.04
C ASN A 4 2.77 -10.59 -25.90
N LYS A 5 1.44 -10.54 -25.77
CA LYS A 5 0.61 -9.32 -25.71
C LYS A 5 0.36 -8.78 -24.30
N TYR A 6 1.30 -8.99 -23.36
CA TYR A 6 1.19 -8.52 -21.97
C TYR A 6 2.25 -7.48 -21.56
N ARG A 7 2.91 -6.82 -22.53
CA ARG A 7 3.94 -5.80 -22.25
C ARG A 7 3.59 -4.38 -22.70
N GLN A 8 2.32 -4.01 -22.63
CA GLN A 8 1.92 -2.60 -22.68
C GLN A 8 0.81 -2.31 -21.68
N LYS A 9 1.19 -1.69 -20.57
CA LYS A 9 0.32 -0.76 -19.85
C LYS A 9 1.20 0.30 -19.20
N GLY A 10 1.24 1.50 -19.81
CA GLY A 10 1.58 2.73 -19.11
C GLY A 10 2.93 3.39 -19.40
N SER A 11 3.25 3.66 -20.66
CA SER A 11 4.15 4.77 -21.03
C SER A 11 3.28 5.89 -21.60
N GLY A 12 3.06 6.95 -20.81
CA GLY A 12 2.35 8.14 -21.27
C GLY A 12 1.46 8.78 -20.21
N GLU A 13 2.03 9.26 -19.11
CA GLU A 13 1.43 10.38 -18.40
C GLU A 13 2.55 11.27 -17.86
N ASN A 14 2.67 12.43 -18.47
CA ASN A 14 3.54 13.52 -18.08
C ASN A 14 3.09 14.02 -16.70
N ARG A 15 3.55 13.37 -15.63
CA ARG A 15 3.40 13.83 -14.25
C ARG A 15 4.66 14.59 -13.82
N LEU A 16 5.07 15.55 -14.64
CA LEU A 16 6.02 16.55 -14.17
C LEU A 16 5.29 17.49 -13.20
N SER A 17 5.85 17.57 -12.01
CA SER A 17 5.51 18.46 -10.90
C SER A 17 4.03 18.52 -10.52
N SER A 18 3.56 17.49 -9.84
CA SER A 18 2.82 17.81 -8.62
C SER A 18 3.85 18.40 -7.67
N GLU A 19 4.01 19.72 -7.76
CA GLU A 19 4.60 20.53 -6.72
C GLU A 19 3.67 20.38 -5.51
N LYS A 20 3.80 19.24 -4.81
CA LYS A 20 3.34 19.14 -3.43
C LYS A 20 4.23 20.12 -2.69
N ARG A 21 3.81 21.39 -2.67
CA ARG A 21 4.20 22.32 -1.60
C ARG A 21 3.67 21.69 -0.33
N GLY A 22 4.44 20.75 0.21
CA GLY A 22 4.34 20.39 1.62
C GLY A 22 4.42 21.71 2.37
N PHE A 23 3.51 21.91 3.30
CA PHE A 23 3.37 23.13 4.10
C PHE A 23 4.76 23.67 4.49
N SER A 24 5.24 24.70 3.79
CA SER A 24 6.61 25.18 3.89
C SER A 24 6.75 25.90 5.21
N VAL A 25 7.30 25.19 6.20
CA VAL A 25 7.50 25.69 7.57
C VAL A 25 8.29 27.01 7.55
N THR A 26 9.13 27.24 6.53
CA THR A 26 9.89 28.48 6.28
C THR A 26 8.98 29.68 6.01
N GLU A 27 7.92 29.54 5.21
CA GLU A 27 6.98 30.64 4.93
C GLU A 27 6.22 31.05 6.21
N PHE A 28 5.93 30.09 7.08
CA PHE A 28 5.28 30.36 8.36
C PHE A 28 6.21 31.09 9.35
N PHE A 29 7.51 30.76 9.33
CA PHE A 29 8.53 31.45 10.14
C PHE A 29 8.78 32.89 9.66
N GLU A 30 8.79 33.12 8.35
CA GLU A 30 8.93 34.47 7.77
C GLU A 30 7.78 35.38 8.17
N ASN A 31 6.55 34.86 8.15
CA ASN A 31 5.37 35.59 8.63
C ASN A 31 5.45 35.92 10.13
N PHE A 32 6.09 35.09 10.95
CA PHE A 32 6.26 35.35 12.39
C PHE A 32 7.24 36.50 12.66
N ALA A 33 8.37 36.54 11.95
CA ALA A 33 9.36 37.63 12.08
C ALA A 33 8.80 39.00 11.66
N GLY A 34 7.90 39.04 10.66
CA GLY A 34 7.23 40.27 10.25
C GLY A 34 6.30 40.86 11.32
N VAL A 35 5.72 40.03 12.18
CA VAL A 35 4.85 40.48 13.27
C VAL A 35 5.63 41.16 14.39
N GLU A 36 6.87 40.72 14.65
CA GLU A 36 7.80 41.34 15.61
C GLU A 36 8.17 42.77 15.16
N ALA A 37 8.44 42.95 13.86
CA ALA A 37 8.70 44.27 13.27
C ALA A 37 7.48 45.21 13.29
N MET A 38 6.25 44.67 13.33
CA MET A 38 5.02 45.46 13.49
C MET A 38 4.75 45.83 14.95
N LEU A 39 5.21 45.01 15.91
CA LEU A 39 5.12 45.27 17.35
C LEU A 39 5.99 46.47 17.76
N ASP A 40 7.20 46.56 17.20
CA ASP A 40 8.16 47.66 17.43
C ASP A 40 7.68 49.01 16.90
N LYS A 41 6.76 49.01 15.92
CA LYS A 41 6.17 50.24 15.35
C LYS A 41 5.00 50.81 16.16
N GLY A 42 4.70 50.26 17.34
CA GLY A 42 3.76 50.85 18.29
C GLY A 42 2.39 50.17 18.34
N LEU A 43 2.36 48.87 18.67
CA LEU A 43 1.12 48.18 19.02
C LEU A 43 0.79 48.34 20.52
N PRO A 44 -0.50 48.53 20.90
CA PRO A 44 -0.91 48.55 22.31
C PRO A 44 -0.52 47.24 23.02
N THR A 45 0.11 47.34 24.18
CA THR A 45 0.58 46.21 25.03
C THR A 45 -0.49 45.19 25.41
N ARG A 46 -1.76 45.51 25.17
CA ARG A 46 -2.93 44.64 25.41
C ARG A 46 -3.01 43.46 24.45
N PHE A 47 -2.39 43.53 23.27
CA PHE A 47 -2.41 42.45 22.26
C PHE A 47 -1.29 41.43 22.40
N ILE A 48 -0.23 41.76 23.16
CA ILE A 48 0.90 40.86 23.43
C ILE A 48 0.47 39.47 23.93
N PRO A 49 -0.40 39.32 24.95
CA PRO A 49 -0.79 37.99 25.42
C PRO A 49 -1.59 37.17 24.39
N TYR A 50 -2.40 37.82 23.56
CA TYR A 50 -3.15 37.15 22.48
C TYR A 50 -2.22 36.63 21.37
N LEU A 51 -1.19 37.42 21.04
CA LEU A 51 -0.20 37.05 20.05
C LEU A 51 0.63 35.83 20.52
N LEU A 52 0.98 35.81 21.81
CA LEU A 52 1.70 34.70 22.44
C LEU A 52 0.87 33.41 22.47
N PHE A 53 -0.44 33.52 22.69
CA PHE A 53 -1.37 32.40 22.58
C PHE A 53 -1.45 31.85 21.14
N LEU A 54 -1.48 32.74 20.14
CA LEU A 54 -1.48 32.32 18.74
C LEU A 54 -0.16 31.67 18.32
N ALA A 55 0.98 32.20 18.80
CA ALA A 55 2.29 31.59 18.60
C ALA A 55 2.37 30.20 19.24
N PHE A 56 1.80 30.02 20.43
CA PHE A 56 1.71 28.72 21.10
C PHE A 56 0.88 27.70 20.30
N LEU A 57 -0.28 28.10 19.79
CA LEU A 57 -1.08 27.25 18.89
C LEU A 57 -0.33 26.92 17.59
N GLY A 58 0.40 27.90 17.03
CA GLY A 58 1.25 27.69 15.86
C GLY A 58 2.37 26.67 16.12
N LEU A 59 3.02 26.73 17.28
CA LEU A 59 4.04 25.76 17.69
C LEU A 59 3.46 24.34 17.79
N ILE A 60 2.28 24.19 18.40
CA ILE A 60 1.56 22.92 18.48
C ILE A 60 1.21 22.41 17.09
N TYR A 61 0.78 23.28 16.19
CA TYR A 61 0.43 22.91 14.81
C TYR A 61 1.63 22.40 14.02
N ILE A 62 2.75 23.15 14.04
CA ILE A 62 4.00 22.76 13.38
C ILE A 62 4.51 21.43 13.95
N GLY A 63 4.46 21.28 15.28
CA GLY A 63 4.82 20.04 15.94
C GLY A 63 4.00 18.85 15.44
N ASN A 64 2.66 18.97 15.45
CA ASN A 64 1.77 17.92 14.98
C ASN A 64 1.95 17.60 13.49
N ALA A 65 2.18 18.61 12.65
CA ALA A 65 2.41 18.42 11.21
C ALA A 65 3.67 17.55 10.95
N HIS A 66 4.77 17.81 11.67
CA HIS A 66 6.00 17.03 11.54
C HIS A 66 5.84 15.58 12.02
N PHE A 67 5.06 15.33 13.08
CA PHE A 67 4.73 13.96 13.50
C PHE A 67 3.89 13.24 12.46
N ALA A 68 2.91 13.92 11.85
CA ALA A 68 2.06 13.33 10.82
C ALA A 68 2.86 12.86 9.61
N GLU A 69 3.86 13.62 9.16
CA GLU A 69 4.68 13.24 7.99
C GLU A 69 5.50 11.96 8.24
N ARG A 70 6.07 11.81 9.44
CA ARG A 70 6.79 10.57 9.82
C ARG A 70 5.84 9.38 9.87
N THR A 71 4.68 9.53 10.50
CA THR A 71 3.66 8.48 10.60
C THR A 71 3.14 8.07 9.23
N ILE A 72 2.90 9.01 8.31
CA ILE A 72 2.45 8.71 6.95
C ILE A 72 3.53 7.91 6.19
N ARG A 73 4.81 8.26 6.36
CA ARG A 73 5.90 7.53 5.70
C ARG A 73 6.04 6.10 6.23
N GLU A 74 5.87 5.90 7.53
CA GLU A 74 5.87 4.57 8.15
C GLU A 74 4.66 3.75 7.71
N LEU A 75 3.46 4.35 7.70
CA LEU A 75 2.23 3.71 7.25
C LEU A 75 2.36 3.19 5.81
N ASN A 76 2.86 4.02 4.89
CA ASN A 76 3.08 3.62 3.49
C ASN A 76 4.06 2.44 3.37
N ARG A 77 5.11 2.38 4.21
CA ARG A 77 6.05 1.25 4.23
C ARG A 77 5.35 -0.02 4.70
N SER A 78 4.62 0.06 5.81
CA SER A 78 3.90 -1.09 6.37
C SER A 78 2.82 -1.61 5.40
N GLU A 79 2.12 -0.74 4.69
CA GLU A 79 1.16 -1.12 3.65
C GLU A 79 1.83 -1.86 2.49
N THR A 80 2.98 -1.34 2.02
CA THR A 80 3.78 -1.98 0.97
C THR A 80 4.27 -3.37 1.40
N GLU A 81 4.71 -3.53 2.66
CA GLU A 81 5.13 -4.82 3.20
C GLU A 81 3.98 -5.83 3.26
N ALA A 82 2.79 -5.41 3.69
CA ALA A 82 1.60 -6.26 3.72
C ALA A 82 1.17 -6.72 2.33
N ASP A 83 1.22 -5.81 1.34
CA ASP A 83 0.89 -6.13 -0.05
C ASP A 83 1.91 -7.10 -0.68
N ASN A 84 3.20 -6.91 -0.42
CA ASN A 84 4.24 -7.84 -0.85
C ASN A 84 4.02 -9.23 -0.26
N LEU A 85 3.74 -9.33 1.04
CA LEU A 85 3.48 -10.61 1.69
C LEU A 85 2.24 -11.31 1.12
N LYS A 86 1.19 -10.55 0.80
CA LYS A 86 -0.02 -11.06 0.14
C LYS A 86 0.26 -11.58 -1.27
N ALA A 87 1.13 -10.91 -2.01
CA ALA A 87 1.56 -11.34 -3.34
C ALA A 87 2.33 -12.67 -3.27
N ASP A 88 3.25 -12.80 -2.30
CA ASP A 88 4.03 -14.03 -2.09
C ASP A 88 3.13 -15.22 -1.71
N TYR A 89 2.20 -15.01 -0.76
CA TYR A 89 1.22 -16.04 -0.40
C TYR A 89 0.40 -16.50 -1.60
N THR A 90 -0.10 -15.55 -2.39
CA THR A 90 -0.91 -15.86 -3.57
C THR A 90 -0.08 -16.64 -4.60
N THR A 91 1.18 -16.27 -4.78
CA THR A 91 2.12 -16.96 -5.68
C THR A 91 2.35 -18.41 -5.24
N ILE A 92 2.67 -18.64 -3.97
CA ILE A 92 2.89 -19.99 -3.41
C ILE A 92 1.61 -20.83 -3.51
N LYS A 93 0.46 -20.24 -3.20
CA LYS A 93 -0.85 -20.91 -3.33
C LYS A 93 -1.11 -21.35 -4.77
N VAL A 94 -0.84 -20.51 -5.76
CA VAL A 94 -1.00 -20.86 -7.17
C VAL A 94 -0.06 -22.00 -7.58
N GLN A 95 1.20 -21.96 -7.13
CA GLN A 95 2.15 -23.05 -7.38
C GLN A 95 1.69 -24.38 -6.77
N LEU A 96 1.18 -24.35 -5.52
CA LEU A 96 0.62 -25.52 -4.87
C LEU A 96 -0.59 -26.08 -5.62
N LEU A 97 -1.52 -25.21 -6.03
CA LEU A 97 -2.69 -25.60 -6.81
C LEU A 97 -2.29 -26.20 -8.16
N PHE A 98 -1.26 -25.66 -8.80
CA PHE A 98 -0.73 -26.19 -10.06
C PHE A 98 -0.10 -27.56 -9.85
N ALA A 99 0.76 -27.73 -8.85
CA ALA A 99 1.34 -29.01 -8.48
C ALA A 99 0.28 -30.02 -8.02
N GLY A 100 -0.82 -29.54 -7.43
CA GLY A 100 -1.97 -30.32 -7.00
C GLY A 100 -2.97 -30.70 -8.11
N LYS A 101 -2.81 -30.17 -9.34
CA LYS A 101 -3.71 -30.51 -10.44
C LYS A 101 -3.54 -31.98 -10.80
N GLN A 102 -4.67 -32.67 -10.93
CA GLN A 102 -4.73 -34.08 -11.31
C GLN A 102 -3.95 -34.37 -12.60
N THR A 103 -3.97 -33.47 -13.58
CA THR A 103 -3.20 -33.62 -14.83
C THR A 103 -1.68 -33.57 -14.62
N GLU A 104 -1.18 -32.66 -13.78
CA GLU A 104 0.25 -32.55 -13.43
C GLU A 104 0.70 -33.76 -12.60
N ILE A 105 -0.12 -34.17 -11.63
CA ILE A 105 0.14 -35.35 -10.80
C ILE A 105 0.10 -36.62 -11.64
N SER A 106 -0.87 -36.78 -12.55
CA SER A 106 -0.99 -37.93 -13.45
C SER A 106 0.22 -38.02 -14.39
N ALA A 107 0.66 -36.89 -14.96
CA ALA A 107 1.86 -36.84 -15.79
C ALA A 107 3.12 -37.28 -15.01
N LYS A 108 3.32 -36.78 -13.78
CA LYS A 108 4.45 -37.20 -12.92
C LYS A 108 4.32 -38.63 -12.41
N ALA A 109 3.10 -39.10 -12.14
CA ALA A 109 2.84 -40.45 -11.65
C ALA A 109 3.00 -41.51 -12.75
N GLN A 110 2.74 -41.16 -14.02
CA GLN A 110 3.03 -42.01 -15.17
C GLN A 110 4.52 -42.30 -15.32
N GLU A 111 5.41 -41.36 -14.99
CA GLU A 111 6.86 -41.60 -14.95
C GLU A 111 7.24 -42.69 -13.93
N VAL A 112 6.43 -42.87 -12.88
CA VAL A 112 6.60 -43.90 -11.84
C VAL A 112 5.78 -45.16 -12.13
N GLY A 113 5.15 -45.25 -13.32
CA GLY A 113 4.38 -46.40 -13.77
C GLY A 113 2.96 -46.51 -13.21
N LEU A 114 2.43 -45.45 -12.57
CA LEU A 114 1.06 -45.40 -12.07
C LEU A 114 0.10 -44.93 -13.17
N VAL A 115 -1.05 -45.60 -13.28
CA VAL A 115 -2.08 -45.33 -14.29
C VAL A 115 -3.27 -44.60 -13.67
N GLU A 116 -3.76 -43.57 -14.34
CA GLU A 116 -4.88 -42.76 -13.86
C GLU A 116 -6.20 -43.56 -13.85
N ASN A 117 -6.89 -43.56 -12.70
CA ASN A 117 -8.20 -44.19 -12.57
C ASN A 117 -9.29 -43.30 -13.17
N ASN A 118 -9.55 -43.46 -14.47
CA ASN A 118 -10.63 -42.79 -15.22
C ASN A 118 -12.02 -43.45 -15.04
N GLY A 119 -12.16 -44.41 -14.12
CA GLY A 119 -13.38 -45.21 -13.98
C GLY A 119 -14.53 -44.48 -13.31
N LYS A 120 -15.69 -44.44 -13.96
CA LYS A 120 -16.97 -44.14 -13.29
C LYS A 120 -17.16 -45.14 -12.14
N THR A 121 -17.51 -44.62 -10.96
CA THR A 121 -17.82 -45.43 -9.78
C THR A 121 -18.91 -46.46 -10.10
N TYR A 122 -18.60 -47.74 -9.93
CA TYR A 122 -19.57 -48.81 -10.13
C TYR A 122 -20.51 -48.88 -8.93
N ARG A 123 -21.80 -48.59 -9.12
CA ARG A 123 -22.83 -48.84 -8.10
C ARG A 123 -23.10 -50.34 -8.07
N ILE A 124 -22.67 -51.00 -6.99
CA ILE A 124 -23.01 -52.40 -6.75
C ILE A 124 -24.50 -52.46 -6.35
N ILE A 125 -25.35 -53.03 -7.21
CA ILE A 125 -26.75 -53.29 -6.89
C ILE A 125 -26.84 -54.72 -6.39
N LEU A 126 -27.09 -54.91 -5.09
CA LEU A 126 -27.35 -56.21 -4.51
C LEU A 126 -28.74 -56.67 -4.96
N LYS A 127 -28.81 -57.67 -5.85
CA LYS A 127 -30.07 -58.35 -6.13
C LYS A 127 -30.34 -59.31 -4.97
N LYS A 128 -31.35 -58.98 -4.16
CA LYS A 128 -31.89 -59.90 -3.15
C LYS A 128 -32.60 -61.02 -3.91
N ASN A 129 -32.03 -62.21 -3.86
CA ASN A 129 -32.68 -63.42 -4.37
C ASN A 129 -33.81 -63.76 -3.39
N GLU A 130 -35.05 -63.76 -3.89
CA GLU A 130 -36.14 -64.55 -3.33
C GLU A 130 -36.07 -65.96 -3.91
#